data_AF-A0A0C3C7K9-F1
#
_entry.id   AF-A0A0C3C7K9-F1
#
_cell.length_a   1.000
_cell.length_b   1.000
_cell.length_c   1.000
_cell.angle_alpha   90.00
_cell.angle_beta   90.00
_cell.angle_gamma   90.00
#
_symmetry.space_group_name_H-M   'P 1'
#
loop_
_entity.id
_entity.type
_entity.pdbx_description
1 polymer ?
#
loop_
_entity_poly.entity_id
_entity_poly.type
_entity_poly.pdbx_seq_one_letter_code
_entity_poly.pdbx_strand_id
1 'polypeptide(L)'
;MVAPSLPGCGFSPTPGGDNGGIILRYQAALFPDIVVSMLSNFWTINPNTTDIARYNANLTTPDETTYLRKLINVETLHEGYFIIQSTEPLVPGHTMTDSPLGWAMYIYQFMAELSPFYNFSLTEIITWAIMYIIQGPYPAMRFYKEFYLTQRSYDGGWDLPLTWAQRGGNVTALYVHNFGGHFAAYETPNTLLDDF
;
A
#
# COMPACT_ATOMS: atom_id res chain seq x y z
N MET A 1 -8.63 -19.08 -4.08
CA MET A 1 -7.91 -17.80 -4.25
C MET A 1 -6.70 -18.03 -5.15
N VAL A 2 -6.48 -17.19 -6.16
CA VAL A 2 -5.25 -17.21 -6.98
C VAL A 2 -4.44 -15.99 -6.57
N ALA A 3 -3.14 -16.15 -6.28
CA ALA A 3 -2.24 -15.07 -5.89
C ALA A 3 -1.13 -14.91 -6.93
N PRO A 4 -1.41 -14.24 -8.06
CA PRO A 4 -0.40 -13.99 -9.09
C PRO A 4 0.59 -12.91 -8.62
N SER A 5 1.84 -13.01 -9.07
CA SER A 5 2.81 -11.92 -8.98
C SER A 5 2.41 -10.74 -9.85
N LEU A 6 2.65 -9.51 -9.38
CA LEU A 6 2.63 -8.34 -10.26
C LEU A 6 3.74 -8.47 -11.32
N PRO A 7 3.52 -7.99 -12.57
CA PRO A 7 4.52 -8.07 -13.62
C PRO A 7 5.86 -7.47 -13.19
N GLY A 8 6.89 -8.32 -13.08
CA GLY A 8 8.26 -7.93 -12.73
C GLY A 8 8.56 -7.76 -11.24
N CYS A 9 7.62 -8.05 -10.32
CA CYS A 9 7.79 -7.81 -8.88
C CYS A 9 8.18 -9.06 -8.06
N GLY A 10 8.79 -10.08 -8.67
CA GLY A 10 9.02 -11.37 -7.99
C GLY A 10 7.70 -12.10 -7.65
N PHE A 11 7.71 -13.05 -6.71
CA PHE A 11 6.50 -13.78 -6.31
C PHE A 11 5.82 -13.11 -5.07
N SER A 12 4.52 -12.75 -5.13
CA SER A 12 3.66 -12.23 -4.02
C SER A 12 3.81 -10.75 -3.57
N PRO A 13 2.80 -10.11 -2.88
CA PRO A 13 1.73 -10.71 -2.05
C PRO A 13 0.26 -10.31 -2.33
N THR A 14 -0.61 -11.23 -1.92
CA THR A 14 -2.08 -11.18 -1.66
C THR A 14 -3.01 -10.28 -2.51
N PRO A 15 -4.11 -10.83 -3.06
CA PRO A 15 -5.20 -10.03 -3.61
C PRO A 15 -5.71 -9.01 -2.58
N GLY A 16 -5.79 -7.73 -2.95
CA GLY A 16 -6.48 -6.70 -2.17
C GLY A 16 -5.61 -5.80 -1.27
N GLY A 17 -4.28 -5.96 -1.24
CA GLY A 17 -3.36 -5.07 -0.51
C GLY A 17 -2.45 -4.24 -1.39
N ASP A 18 -2.00 -3.08 -0.90
CA ASP A 18 -1.10 -2.15 -1.60
C ASP A 18 -1.51 -1.94 -3.08
N ASN A 19 -0.58 -2.09 -4.02
CA ASN A 19 -0.81 -2.05 -5.46
C ASN A 19 -1.85 -3.09 -5.93
N GLY A 20 -1.94 -4.25 -5.27
CA GLY A 20 -2.97 -5.25 -5.52
C GLY A 20 -4.38 -4.75 -5.18
N GLY A 21 -4.54 -3.95 -4.13
CA GLY A 21 -5.80 -3.27 -3.78
C GLY A 21 -6.22 -2.27 -4.85
N ILE A 22 -5.27 -1.48 -5.37
CA ILE A 22 -5.53 -0.55 -6.48
C ILE A 22 -5.97 -1.30 -7.73
N ILE A 23 -5.23 -2.34 -8.14
CA ILE A 23 -5.54 -3.15 -9.32
C ILE A 23 -6.92 -3.80 -9.17
N LEU A 24 -7.23 -4.34 -7.99
CA LEU A 24 -8.51 -4.97 -7.72
C LEU A 24 -9.69 -3.99 -7.88
N ARG A 25 -9.53 -2.71 -7.50
CA ARG A 25 -10.54 -1.67 -7.73
C ARG A 25 -10.77 -1.41 -9.22
N TYR A 26 -9.70 -1.35 -10.01
CA TYR A 26 -9.82 -1.22 -11.47
C TYR A 26 -10.49 -2.43 -12.09
N GLN A 27 -10.15 -3.64 -11.64
CA GLN A 27 -10.80 -4.86 -12.11
C GLN A 27 -12.31 -4.85 -11.80
N ALA A 28 -12.69 -4.48 -10.57
CA ALA A 28 -14.09 -4.38 -10.16
C ALA A 28 -14.86 -3.33 -10.97
N ALA A 29 -14.26 -2.17 -11.23
CA ALA A 29 -14.90 -1.09 -11.97
C ALA A 29 -15.02 -1.37 -13.48
N LEU A 30 -14.01 -2.01 -14.08
CA LEU A 30 -13.97 -2.26 -15.53
C LEU A 30 -14.67 -3.56 -15.93
N PHE A 31 -14.77 -4.54 -15.04
CA PHE A 31 -15.36 -5.85 -15.29
C PHE A 31 -16.44 -6.22 -14.26
N PRO A 32 -17.49 -5.39 -14.09
CA PRO A 32 -18.51 -5.60 -13.06
C PRO A 32 -19.31 -6.89 -13.26
N ASP A 33 -19.39 -7.42 -14.48
CA ASP A 33 -20.07 -8.69 -14.78
C ASP A 33 -19.25 -9.93 -14.37
N ILE A 34 -17.95 -9.74 -14.09
CA ILE A 34 -17.01 -10.82 -13.72
C ILE A 34 -16.64 -10.72 -12.23
N VAL A 35 -16.42 -9.51 -11.73
CA VAL A 35 -16.01 -9.27 -10.36
C VAL A 35 -17.24 -9.02 -9.49
N VAL A 36 -17.73 -10.08 -8.84
CA VAL A 36 -18.96 -10.04 -8.02
C VAL A 36 -18.77 -9.28 -6.71
N SER A 37 -17.59 -9.40 -6.10
CA SER A 37 -17.21 -8.70 -4.87
C SER A 37 -15.69 -8.58 -4.76
N MET A 38 -15.23 -7.68 -3.90
CA MET A 38 -13.81 -7.53 -3.56
C MET A 38 -13.64 -7.31 -2.05
N LEU A 39 -12.63 -7.96 -1.47
CA LEU A 39 -12.10 -7.61 -0.16
C LEU A 39 -10.79 -6.88 -0.37
N SER A 40 -10.64 -5.71 0.26
CA SER A 40 -9.41 -4.92 0.20
C SER A 40 -9.00 -4.50 1.60
N ASN A 41 -7.75 -4.75 1.96
CA ASN A 41 -7.12 -4.20 3.15
C ASN A 41 -6.30 -2.94 2.82
N PHE A 42 -6.39 -2.46 1.57
CA PHE A 42 -5.75 -1.23 1.10
C PHE A 42 -6.73 -0.38 0.30
N TRP A 43 -7.37 0.58 0.98
CA TRP A 43 -8.39 1.45 0.39
C TRP A 43 -8.01 2.91 0.55
N THR A 44 -7.71 3.57 -0.56
CA THR A 44 -7.25 4.96 -0.56
C THR A 44 -8.32 5.90 -1.11
N ILE A 45 -8.56 6.98 -0.37
CA ILE A 45 -9.46 8.07 -0.72
C ILE A 45 -8.74 9.38 -0.43
N ASN A 46 -8.55 10.19 -1.47
CA ASN A 46 -7.97 11.51 -1.32
C ASN A 46 -8.96 12.44 -0.59
N PRO A 47 -8.49 13.26 0.36
CA PRO A 47 -9.31 14.29 0.94
C PRO A 47 -9.70 15.32 -0.13
N ASN A 48 -10.95 15.78 -0.09
CA ASN A 48 -11.41 16.87 -0.94
C ASN A 48 -11.32 18.22 -0.20
N THR A 49 -11.65 19.30 -0.89
CA THR A 49 -11.60 20.67 -0.34
C THR A 49 -12.48 20.85 0.91
N THR A 50 -13.62 20.15 0.99
CA THR A 50 -14.50 20.17 2.17
C THR A 50 -13.87 19.46 3.37
N ASP A 51 -13.21 18.32 3.16
CA ASP A 51 -12.52 17.59 4.23
C ASP A 51 -11.41 18.46 4.85
N ILE A 52 -10.60 19.10 4.01
CA ILE A 52 -9.53 20.01 4.45
C ILE A 52 -10.09 21.24 5.17
N ALA A 53 -11.16 21.84 4.65
CA ALA A 53 -11.80 22.98 5.31
C ALA A 53 -12.35 22.61 6.70
N ARG A 54 -12.98 21.43 6.83
CA ARG A 54 -13.45 20.92 8.13
C ARG A 54 -12.30 20.64 9.08
N TYR A 55 -11.19 20.09 8.60
CA TYR A 55 -10.01 19.84 9.43
C TYR A 55 -9.43 21.13 9.99
N ASN A 56 -9.23 22.14 9.14
CA ASN A 56 -8.72 23.45 9.54
C ASN A 56 -9.66 24.20 10.50
N ALA A 57 -10.96 23.93 10.42
CA ALA A 57 -11.96 24.49 11.33
C ALA A 57 -12.18 23.66 12.62
N ASN A 58 -11.43 22.56 12.83
CA ASN A 58 -11.64 21.59 13.92
C ASN A 58 -13.07 20.99 13.95
N LEU A 59 -13.66 20.75 12.78
CA LEU A 59 -15.00 20.19 12.57
C LEU A 59 -14.98 18.76 12.01
N THR A 60 -13.82 18.11 11.97
CA THR A 60 -13.66 16.71 11.60
C THR A 60 -13.99 15.80 12.78
N THR A 61 -14.43 14.57 12.51
CA THR A 61 -14.54 13.54 13.56
C THR A 61 -13.14 13.13 14.04
N PRO A 62 -13.02 12.45 15.20
CA PRO A 62 -11.73 11.93 15.66
C PRO A 62 -11.03 11.02 14.64
N ASP A 63 -11.79 10.16 13.95
CA ASP A 63 -11.27 9.24 12.94
C ASP A 63 -10.78 10.02 11.69
N GLU A 64 -11.57 10.99 11.22
CA GLU A 64 -11.17 11.87 10.11
C GLU A 64 -9.89 12.66 10.45
N THR A 65 -9.82 13.20 11.67
CA THR A 65 -8.64 13.92 12.18
C THR A 65 -7.41 13.02 12.19
N THR A 66 -7.57 11.79 12.68
CA THR A 66 -6.49 10.81 12.78
C THR A 66 -5.98 10.41 11.40
N TYR A 67 -6.90 10.06 10.49
CA TYR A 67 -6.54 9.68 9.11
C TYR A 67 -5.86 10.83 8.35
N LEU A 68 -6.38 12.07 8.45
CA LEU A 68 -5.76 13.24 7.83
C LEU A 68 -4.35 13.53 8.36
N ARG A 69 -4.12 13.34 9.67
CA ARG A 69 -2.77 13.48 10.25
C ARG A 69 -1.81 12.43 9.70
N LYS A 70 -2.26 11.19 9.50
CA LYS A 70 -1.45 10.14 8.85
C LYS A 70 -1.08 10.55 7.43
N LEU A 71 -2.05 11.01 6.64
CA LEU A 71 -1.80 11.48 5.27
C LEU A 71 -0.78 12.62 5.21
N ILE A 72 -0.93 13.63 6.06
CA ILE A 72 0.02 14.75 6.14
C ILE A 72 1.42 14.26 6.55
N ASN A 73 1.50 13.32 7.49
CA ASN A 73 2.79 12.75 7.90
C ASN A 73 3.46 12.02 6.73
N VAL A 74 2.71 11.17 6.01
CA VAL A 74 3.23 10.46 4.83
C VAL A 74 3.71 11.44 3.76
N GLU A 75 2.89 12.43 3.40
CA GLU A 75 3.23 13.45 2.39
C GLU A 75 4.49 14.26 2.76
N THR A 76 4.69 14.52 4.05
CA THR A 76 5.79 15.38 4.50
C THR A 76 7.09 14.63 4.78
N LEU A 77 7.03 13.40 5.30
CA LEU A 77 8.19 12.69 5.83
C LEU A 77 8.51 11.37 5.12
N HIS A 78 7.53 10.74 4.45
CA HIS A 78 7.66 9.35 3.99
C HIS A 78 7.46 9.18 2.47
N GLU A 79 7.26 10.27 1.72
CA GLU A 79 7.09 10.22 0.25
C GLU A 79 8.39 10.16 -0.57
N GLY A 80 9.57 10.26 0.05
CA GLY A 80 10.84 10.36 -0.69
C GLY A 80 11.07 9.21 -1.67
N TYR A 81 10.71 7.97 -1.27
CA TYR A 81 10.80 6.81 -2.14
C TYR A 81 9.83 6.88 -3.33
N PHE A 82 8.60 7.32 -3.07
CA PHE A 82 7.56 7.44 -4.07
C PHE A 82 7.94 8.47 -5.13
N ILE A 83 8.49 9.61 -4.72
CA ILE A 83 8.91 10.70 -5.62
C ILE A 83 10.02 10.22 -6.57
N ILE A 84 11.09 9.59 -6.05
CA ILE A 84 12.19 9.14 -6.91
C ILE A 84 11.77 7.98 -7.84
N GLN A 85 10.95 7.04 -7.35
CA GLN A 85 10.47 5.92 -8.17
C GLN A 85 9.44 6.36 -9.21
N SER A 86 8.63 7.38 -8.94
CA SER A 86 7.65 7.91 -9.90
C SER A 86 8.28 8.77 -11.01
N THR A 87 9.35 9.49 -10.70
CA THR A 87 10.00 10.40 -11.67
C THR A 87 11.12 9.71 -12.44
N GLU A 88 12.07 9.13 -11.72
CA GLU A 88 13.35 8.62 -12.22
C GLU A 88 13.64 7.17 -11.75
N PRO A 89 12.75 6.18 -11.95
CA PRO A 89 12.89 4.83 -11.38
C PRO A 89 14.14 4.08 -11.84
N LEU A 90 14.72 4.46 -12.98
CA LEU A 90 15.93 3.81 -13.49
C LEU A 90 17.17 4.15 -12.65
N VAL A 91 17.21 5.34 -12.04
CA VAL A 91 18.33 5.79 -11.19
C VAL A 91 18.50 4.89 -9.97
N PRO A 92 17.50 4.72 -9.08
CA PRO A 92 17.61 3.76 -7.98
C PRO A 92 17.60 2.31 -8.48
N GLY A 93 16.99 2.02 -9.63
CA GLY A 93 16.99 0.68 -10.22
C GLY A 93 18.40 0.15 -10.46
N HIS A 94 19.28 0.94 -11.08
CA HIS A 94 20.68 0.55 -11.32
C HIS A 94 21.45 0.37 -10.02
N THR A 95 21.38 1.33 -9.10
CA THR A 95 22.18 1.31 -7.86
C THR A 95 21.75 0.20 -6.91
N MET A 96 20.45 -0.10 -6.83
CA MET A 96 19.93 -1.21 -6.03
C MET A 96 20.19 -2.57 -6.66
N THR A 97 20.34 -2.66 -7.98
CA THR A 97 20.75 -3.90 -8.65
C THR A 97 22.19 -4.27 -8.31
N ASP A 98 23.08 -3.28 -8.23
CA ASP A 98 24.51 -3.50 -8.01
C ASP A 98 24.86 -3.83 -6.54
N SER A 99 24.03 -3.41 -5.58
CA SER A 99 24.26 -3.62 -4.15
C SER A 99 23.16 -4.46 -3.49
N PRO A 100 23.35 -5.79 -3.37
CA PRO A 100 22.44 -6.67 -2.63
C PRO A 100 22.19 -6.23 -1.18
N LEU A 101 23.22 -5.69 -0.52
CA LEU A 101 23.09 -5.13 0.83
C LEU A 101 22.28 -3.84 0.82
N GLY A 102 22.54 -2.94 -0.13
CA GLY A 102 21.76 -1.71 -0.29
C GLY A 102 20.27 -2.01 -0.51
N TRP A 103 19.97 -2.99 -1.36
CA TRP A 103 18.61 -3.46 -1.59
C TRP A 103 17.98 -4.10 -0.34
N ALA A 104 18.70 -4.95 0.38
CA ALA A 104 18.18 -5.54 1.62
C ALA A 104 17.85 -4.47 2.68
N MET A 105 18.70 -3.46 2.82
CA MET A 105 18.43 -2.32 3.71
C MET A 105 17.25 -1.47 3.22
N TYR A 106 17.09 -1.32 1.91
CA TYR A 106 15.95 -0.62 1.32
C TYR A 106 14.64 -1.33 1.63
N ILE A 107 14.57 -2.66 1.45
CA ILE A 107 13.41 -3.47 1.82
C ILE A 107 13.15 -3.41 3.34
N TYR A 108 14.20 -3.56 4.15
CA TYR A 108 14.08 -3.49 5.61
C TYR A 108 13.44 -2.19 6.09
N GLN A 109 13.80 -1.03 5.51
CA GLN A 109 13.22 0.26 5.88
C GLN A 109 11.69 0.23 5.81
N PHE A 110 11.11 -0.24 4.70
CA PHE A 110 9.65 -0.32 4.54
C PHE A 110 9.02 -1.32 5.51
N MET A 111 9.64 -2.48 5.67
CA MET A 111 9.14 -3.51 6.58
C MET A 111 9.08 -2.98 8.01
N ALA A 112 10.14 -2.32 8.49
CA ALA A 112 10.21 -1.75 9.84
C ALA A 112 9.25 -0.57 10.04
N GLU A 113 9.09 0.28 9.03
CA GLU A 113 8.24 1.48 9.11
C GLU A 113 6.75 1.15 9.05
N LEU A 114 6.37 0.23 8.16
CA LEU A 114 4.97 -0.08 7.87
C LEU A 114 4.41 -1.26 8.69
N SER A 115 5.27 -1.91 9.48
CA SER A 115 4.88 -3.02 10.38
C SER A 115 5.33 -2.73 11.82
N PRO A 116 4.83 -1.65 12.46
CA PRO A 116 5.32 -1.21 13.78
C PRO A 116 5.13 -2.25 14.90
N PHE A 117 4.35 -3.30 14.65
CA PHE A 117 4.03 -4.35 15.61
C PHE A 117 4.62 -5.73 15.24
N TYR A 118 5.36 -5.83 14.14
CA TYR A 118 5.98 -7.08 13.69
C TYR A 118 7.49 -6.93 13.55
N ASN A 119 8.24 -7.76 14.29
CA ASN A 119 9.69 -7.78 14.22
C ASN A 119 10.16 -8.81 13.19
N PHE A 120 10.58 -8.33 12.02
CA PHE A 120 11.14 -9.21 11.00
C PHE A 120 12.50 -9.76 11.41
N SER A 121 12.67 -11.06 11.27
CA SER A 121 13.96 -11.73 11.37
C SER A 121 14.85 -11.42 10.16
N LEU A 122 16.16 -11.58 10.35
CA LEU A 122 17.12 -11.43 9.25
C LEU A 122 16.80 -12.39 8.08
N THR A 123 16.35 -13.61 8.38
CA THR A 123 15.97 -14.58 7.35
C THR A 123 14.81 -14.07 6.50
N GLU A 124 13.81 -13.43 7.11
CA GLU A 124 12.66 -12.88 6.36
C GLU A 124 13.10 -11.71 5.47
N ILE A 125 13.88 -10.77 6.01
CA ILE A 125 14.42 -9.63 5.25
C ILE A 125 15.24 -10.12 4.05
N ILE A 126 16.14 -11.09 4.28
CA ILE A 126 16.96 -11.69 3.22
C ILE A 126 16.09 -12.40 2.18
N THR A 127 15.07 -13.14 2.62
CA THR A 127 14.14 -13.85 1.73
C THR A 127 13.42 -12.87 0.81
N TRP A 128 12.81 -11.83 1.37
CA TRP A 128 12.15 -10.78 0.59
C TRP A 128 13.12 -10.06 -0.35
N ALA A 129 14.32 -9.71 0.12
CA ALA A 129 15.33 -9.06 -0.72
C ALA A 129 15.72 -9.92 -1.94
N ILE A 130 15.98 -11.23 -1.72
CA ILE A 130 16.41 -12.16 -2.77
C ILE A 130 15.32 -12.34 -3.85
N MET A 131 14.04 -12.35 -3.45
CA MET A 131 12.92 -12.51 -4.39
C MET A 131 12.88 -11.42 -5.47
N TYR A 132 13.41 -10.23 -5.17
CA TYR A 132 13.54 -9.13 -6.13
C TYR A 132 14.92 -9.10 -6.80
N ILE A 133 16.00 -9.38 -6.07
CA ILE A 133 17.37 -9.36 -6.63
C ILE A 133 17.50 -10.31 -7.83
N ILE A 134 16.90 -11.51 -7.77
CA ILE A 134 17.02 -12.50 -8.85
C ILE A 134 16.46 -11.97 -10.18
N GLN A 135 15.37 -11.20 -10.14
CA GLN A 135 14.72 -10.63 -11.33
C GLN A 135 15.25 -9.21 -11.66
N GLY A 136 15.91 -8.57 -10.70
CA GLY A 136 16.23 -7.15 -10.69
C GLY A 136 15.11 -6.31 -10.06
N PRO A 137 15.41 -5.29 -9.24
CA PRO A 137 14.42 -4.47 -8.54
C PRO A 137 13.71 -3.43 -9.42
N TYR A 138 14.24 -3.15 -10.62
CA TYR A 138 13.73 -2.09 -11.50
C TYR A 138 12.23 -2.19 -11.85
N PRO A 139 11.67 -3.35 -12.22
CA PRO A 139 10.26 -3.41 -12.60
C PRO A 139 9.32 -3.01 -11.45
N ALA A 140 9.67 -3.37 -10.20
CA ALA A 140 8.92 -2.97 -9.01
C ALA A 140 8.94 -1.44 -8.83
N MET A 141 10.10 -0.80 -9.04
CA MET A 141 10.22 0.66 -8.96
C MET A 141 9.48 1.38 -10.08
N ARG A 142 9.51 0.83 -11.30
CA ARG A 142 8.87 1.43 -12.48
C ARG A 142 7.35 1.53 -12.32
N PHE A 143 6.74 0.70 -11.48
CA PHE A 143 5.30 0.74 -11.19
C PHE A 143 4.83 2.14 -10.78
N TYR A 144 5.57 2.80 -9.89
CA TYR A 144 5.22 4.13 -9.39
C TYR A 144 5.23 5.21 -10.47
N LYS A 145 6.04 5.06 -11.52
CA LYS A 145 6.05 5.98 -12.66
C LYS A 145 4.76 5.93 -13.46
N GLU A 146 4.23 4.73 -13.67
CA GLU A 146 2.95 4.57 -14.36
C GLU A 146 1.78 5.01 -13.48
N PHE A 147 1.82 4.67 -12.18
CA PHE A 147 0.80 5.07 -11.22
C PHE A 147 0.67 6.60 -11.09
N TYR A 148 1.80 7.31 -10.99
CA TYR A 148 1.83 8.76 -10.88
C TYR A 148 1.18 9.48 -12.06
N LEU A 149 1.38 8.96 -13.28
CA LEU A 149 0.84 9.57 -14.49
C LEU A 149 -0.68 9.44 -14.62
N THR A 150 -1.27 8.40 -14.02
CA THR A 150 -2.69 8.09 -14.19
C THR A 150 -3.56 8.51 -13.00
N GLN A 151 -3.07 8.37 -11.76
CA GLN A 151 -3.85 8.65 -10.57
C GLN A 151 -2.96 8.76 -9.32
N ARG A 152 -2.74 9.98 -8.81
CA ARG A 152 -2.11 10.15 -7.50
C ARG A 152 -3.15 9.93 -6.40
N SER A 153 -3.02 8.84 -5.65
CA SER A 153 -3.75 8.64 -4.39
C SER A 153 -2.77 8.64 -3.23
N TYR A 154 -3.10 9.38 -2.19
CA TYR A 154 -2.31 9.40 -0.96
C TYR A 154 -2.69 8.21 -0.09
N ASP A 155 -1.67 7.52 0.39
CA ASP A 155 -1.81 6.39 1.28
C ASP A 155 -1.71 6.87 2.74
N GLY A 156 -2.82 6.76 3.48
CA GLY A 156 -2.85 7.05 4.91
C GLY A 156 -2.58 5.80 5.76
N GLY A 157 -2.29 4.66 5.13
CA GLY A 157 -2.23 3.34 5.73
C GLY A 157 -3.63 2.85 6.15
N TRP A 158 -3.76 2.52 7.41
CA TRP A 158 -4.98 1.97 8.02
C TRP A 158 -5.88 3.04 8.66
N ASP A 159 -7.07 2.62 9.10
CA ASP A 159 -8.11 3.44 9.74
C ASP A 159 -8.77 4.50 8.84
N LEU A 160 -8.95 4.19 7.55
CA LEU A 160 -9.79 5.04 6.71
C LEU A 160 -11.22 5.11 7.27
N PRO A 161 -11.80 6.31 7.49
CA PRO A 161 -13.17 6.43 7.96
C PRO A 161 -14.17 5.75 7.01
N LEU A 162 -15.15 5.02 7.54
CA LEU A 162 -16.17 4.32 6.73
C LEU A 162 -16.87 5.26 5.74
N THR A 163 -17.22 6.48 6.18
CA THR A 163 -17.88 7.49 5.35
C THR A 163 -17.01 7.98 4.19
N TRP A 164 -15.69 7.83 4.29
CA TRP A 164 -14.76 8.12 3.21
C TRP A 164 -14.61 6.91 2.29
N ALA A 165 -14.49 5.70 2.86
CA ALA A 165 -14.43 4.46 2.08
C ALA A 165 -15.64 4.34 1.13
N GLN A 166 -16.84 4.66 1.63
CA GLN A 166 -18.10 4.67 0.87
C GLN A 166 -18.15 5.67 -0.29
N ARG A 167 -17.23 6.66 -0.35
CA ARG A 167 -17.11 7.56 -1.51
C ARG A 167 -16.48 6.86 -2.72
N GLY A 168 -15.70 5.81 -2.47
CA GLY A 168 -14.96 5.09 -3.51
C GLY A 168 -15.65 3.84 -4.04
N GLY A 169 -16.77 3.41 -3.46
CA GLY A 169 -17.47 2.19 -3.83
C GLY A 169 -18.59 1.80 -2.86
N ASN A 170 -19.34 0.74 -3.21
CA ASN A 170 -20.40 0.19 -2.38
C ASN A 170 -19.83 -0.68 -1.26
N VAL A 171 -19.41 -0.06 -0.16
CA VAL A 171 -18.83 -0.76 1.00
C VAL A 171 -19.95 -1.41 1.83
N THR A 172 -20.01 -2.75 1.79
CA THR A 172 -21.02 -3.54 2.52
C THR A 172 -20.53 -4.10 3.85
N ALA A 173 -19.22 -4.14 4.07
CA ALA A 173 -18.59 -4.59 5.30
C ALA A 173 -17.31 -3.79 5.58
N LEU A 174 -17.01 -3.58 6.86
CA LEU A 174 -15.76 -3.01 7.34
C LEU A 174 -15.35 -3.78 8.59
N TYR A 175 -14.18 -4.41 8.53
CA TYR A 175 -13.57 -5.11 9.65
C TYR A 175 -12.47 -4.24 10.23
N VAL A 176 -12.50 -4.03 11.54
CA VAL A 176 -11.51 -3.22 12.26
C VAL A 176 -10.81 -4.10 13.27
N HIS A 177 -9.48 -4.11 13.21
CA HIS A 177 -8.62 -4.96 14.02
C HIS A 177 -7.72 -4.11 14.91
N ASN A 178 -7.43 -4.60 16.12
CA ASN A 178 -6.59 -3.88 17.09
C ASN A 178 -5.08 -4.09 16.88
N PHE A 179 -4.70 -4.95 15.93
CA PHE A 179 -3.32 -5.36 15.67
C PHE A 179 -3.12 -5.67 14.19
N GLY A 180 -1.94 -5.34 13.67
CA GLY A 180 -1.57 -5.48 12.27
C GLY A 180 -1.05 -4.16 11.69
N GLY A 181 -0.36 -4.25 10.57
CA GLY A 181 0.19 -3.12 9.81
C GLY A 181 -0.16 -3.22 8.33
N HIS A 182 0.70 -2.65 7.49
CA HIS A 182 0.51 -2.61 6.04
C HIS A 182 0.59 -3.98 5.39
N PHE A 183 1.40 -4.89 5.95
CA PHE A 183 1.62 -6.23 5.42
C PHE A 183 0.68 -7.24 6.11
N ALA A 184 -0.62 -6.92 6.19
CA ALA A 184 -1.60 -7.70 6.97
C ALA A 184 -1.62 -9.21 6.67
N ALA A 185 -1.44 -9.61 5.41
CA ALA A 185 -1.38 -11.03 5.04
C ALA A 185 -0.17 -11.78 5.63
N TYR A 186 0.88 -11.03 5.98
CA TYR A 186 2.10 -11.54 6.56
C TYR A 186 2.10 -11.37 8.09
N GLU A 187 1.67 -10.22 8.58
CA GLU A 187 1.65 -9.89 10.01
C GLU A 187 0.51 -10.58 10.77
N THR A 188 -0.67 -10.68 10.15
CA THR A 188 -1.91 -11.18 10.77
C THR A 188 -2.69 -12.13 9.85
N PRO A 189 -2.05 -13.21 9.35
CA PRO A 189 -2.64 -14.08 8.32
C PRO A 189 -3.98 -14.70 8.71
N ASN A 190 -4.14 -15.12 9.97
CA ASN A 190 -5.38 -15.72 10.46
C ASN A 190 -6.52 -14.70 10.54
N THR A 191 -6.22 -13.49 11.04
CA THR A 191 -7.20 -12.41 11.12
C THR A 191 -7.68 -12.01 9.73
N LEU A 192 -6.76 -11.85 8.77
CA LEU A 192 -7.15 -11.55 7.39
C LEU A 192 -7.95 -12.69 6.75
N LEU A 193 -7.63 -13.95 7.08
CA LEU A 193 -8.38 -15.11 6.57
C LEU A 193 -9.81 -15.15 7.11
N ASP A 194 -10.03 -14.77 8.37
CA ASP A 194 -11.36 -14.74 8.99
C ASP A 194 -12.28 -13.65 8.40
N ASP A 195 -11.71 -12.64 7.73
CA ASP A 195 -12.45 -11.58 7.05
C ASP A 195 -12.95 -11.99 5.64
N PHE A 196 -12.45 -13.10 5.07
CA PHE A 196 -12.85 -13.65 3.76
C PHE A 196 -14.09 -14.55 3.84
#